data_AF-A0A382M632-F1
#
_entry.id   AF-A0A382M632-F1
#
_cell.length_a   1.000
_cell.length_b   1.000
_cell.length_c   1.000
_cell.angle_alpha   90.00
_cell.angle_beta   90.00
_cell.angle_gamma   90.00
#
_symmetry.space_group_name_H-M   'P 1'
#
loop_
_entity.id
_entity.type
_entity.pdbx_description
1 polymer ?
#
loop_
_entity_poly.entity_id
_entity_poly.type
_entity_poly.pdbx_seq_one_letter_code
_entity_poly.pdbx_strand_id
1 'polypeptide(L)'
;MAIYRGMDIGTATPTVAEQEEIPHHIIDIVDPSDEFALPLFQSAVEKALKEITDRGNRAVLVGGTGLHVRAVVDRLEIPPRFLSIRD
;
A
#
# COMPACT_ATOMS: atom_id res chain seq x y z
N MET A 1 3.41 6.45 -1.25
CA MET A 1 4.42 6.60 -2.32
C MET A 1 5.60 5.63 -2.16
N ALA A 2 5.98 5.23 -0.95
CA ALA A 2 6.98 4.18 -0.69
C ALA A 2 6.69 2.79 -1.32
N ILE A 3 5.58 2.63 -2.03
CA ILE A 3 5.24 1.42 -2.78
C ILE A 3 6.11 1.25 -4.04
N TYR A 4 6.74 2.33 -4.52
CA TYR A 4 7.46 2.37 -5.79
C TYR A 4 8.96 2.16 -5.58
N ARG A 5 9.50 1.16 -6.28
CA ARG A 5 10.89 0.74 -6.17
C ARG A 5 11.87 1.85 -6.54
N GLY A 6 12.87 2.06 -5.68
CA GLY A 6 13.99 2.97 -5.96
C GLY A 6 13.63 4.44 -5.93
N MET A 7 12.44 4.80 -5.43
CA MET A 7 12.00 6.20 -5.26
C MET A 7 12.25 6.72 -3.84
N ASP A 8 13.27 6.20 -3.15
CA ASP A 8 13.36 6.24 -1.69
C ASP A 8 13.50 7.66 -1.12
N ILE A 9 14.40 8.47 -1.67
CA ILE A 9 14.72 9.81 -1.17
C ILE A 9 13.48 10.73 -1.25
N GLY A 10 12.84 10.79 -2.41
CA GLY A 10 11.69 11.66 -2.64
C GLY A 10 10.42 11.21 -1.94
N THR A 11 10.39 9.96 -1.48
CA THR A 11 9.22 9.37 -0.80
C THR A 11 9.44 9.17 0.70
N ALA A 12 10.63 9.55 1.21
CA ALA A 12 11.06 9.27 2.58
C ALA A 12 10.81 7.81 2.96
N THR A 13 11.15 6.88 2.05
CA THR A 13 11.00 5.45 2.32
C THR A 13 11.95 5.05 3.46
N PRO A 14 11.48 4.29 4.46
CA PRO A 14 12.33 3.82 5.55
C PRO A 14 13.56 3.10 5.02
N THR A 15 14.71 3.38 5.62
CA THR A 15 15.97 2.74 5.28
C THR A 15 15.93 1.24 5.57
N VAL A 16 16.84 0.48 4.95
CA VAL A 16 16.96 -0.97 5.22
C VAL A 16 17.14 -1.26 6.71
N ALA A 17 17.96 -0.46 7.42
CA ALA A 17 18.17 -0.62 8.85
C ALA A 17 16.87 -0.44 9.66
N GLU A 18 16.06 0.58 9.34
CA GLU A 18 14.76 0.81 9.99
C GLU A 18 13.75 -0.30 9.65
N GLN A 19 13.81 -0.85 8.43
CA GLN A 19 12.96 -1.97 8.01
C GLN A 19 13.35 -3.30 8.67
N GLU A 20 14.60 -3.47 9.09
CA GLU A 20 15.06 -4.65 9.83
C GLU A 20 14.62 -4.66 11.30
N GLU A 21 14.37 -3.49 11.89
CA GLU A 21 13.88 -3.38 13.28
C GLU A 21 12.46 -3.94 13.45
N ILE A 22 11.59 -3.71 12.46
CA ILE A 22 10.22 -4.20 12.45
C ILE A 22 9.79 -4.52 11.01
N PRO A 23 9.13 -5.66 10.74
CA PRO A 23 8.68 -5.98 9.38
C PRO A 23 7.73 -4.93 8.84
N HIS A 24 8.16 -4.26 7.76
CA HIS A 24 7.31 -3.37 6.98
C HIS A 24 6.69 -4.13 5.80
N HIS A 25 5.44 -3.81 5.49
CA HIS A 25 4.71 -4.38 4.37
C HIS A 25 4.38 -3.29 3.36
N ILE A 26 4.19 -3.67 2.08
CA ILE A 26 3.75 -2.77 1.01
C ILE A 26 4.75 -1.63 0.75
N ILE A 27 6.04 -1.93 0.83
CA ILE A 27 7.14 -1.07 0.39
C ILE A 27 7.80 -1.74 -0.81
N ASP A 28 8.20 -0.97 -1.82
CA ASP A 28 8.95 -1.47 -2.99
C ASP A 28 8.27 -2.63 -3.75
N ILE A 29 6.93 -2.58 -3.84
CA ILE A 29 6.13 -3.63 -4.48
C ILE A 29 5.75 -3.33 -5.94
N VAL A 30 5.98 -2.11 -6.44
CA VAL A 30 5.54 -1.65 -7.77
C VAL A 30 6.72 -0.99 -8.51
N ASP A 31 6.81 -1.17 -9.84
CA ASP A 31 7.77 -0.44 -10.67
C ASP A 31 7.32 1.04 -10.83
N PRO A 32 8.22 2.03 -10.80
CA PRO A 32 7.85 3.44 -10.99
C PRO A 32 7.06 3.76 -12.28
N SER A 33 7.22 2.94 -13.32
CA SER A 33 6.51 3.11 -14.60
C SER A 33 5.08 2.52 -14.59
N ASP A 34 4.74 1.73 -13.57
CA ASP A 34 3.44 1.09 -13.44
C ASP A 34 2.43 1.97 -12.69
N GLU A 35 1.17 1.96 -13.16
CA GLU A 35 0.08 2.55 -12.39
C GLU A 35 -0.27 1.71 -11.16
N PHE A 36 -0.47 2.36 -10.01
CA PHE A 36 -0.97 1.71 -8.80
C PHE A 36 -2.25 2.39 -8.29
N ALA A 37 -3.38 1.77 -8.61
CA ALA A 37 -4.69 2.30 -8.25
C ALA A 37 -5.15 1.86 -6.86
N LEU A 38 -6.11 2.59 -6.29
CA LEU A 38 -6.65 2.34 -4.95
C LEU A 38 -7.18 0.89 -4.72
N PRO A 39 -7.82 0.20 -5.69
CA PRO A 39 -8.19 -1.21 -5.51
C PRO A 39 -6.99 -2.13 -5.33
N LEU A 40 -5.88 -1.88 -6.04
CA LEU A 40 -4.65 -2.66 -5.90
C LEU A 40 -4.04 -2.45 -4.52
N PHE A 41 -4.11 -1.23 -4.00
CA PHE A 41 -3.72 -0.93 -2.63
C PHE A 41 -4.56 -1.69 -1.60
N GLN A 42 -5.89 -1.69 -1.72
CA GLN A 42 -6.77 -2.46 -0.83
C GLN A 42 -6.39 -3.95 -0.84
N SER A 43 -6.24 -4.56 -2.02
CA SER A 43 -5.84 -5.96 -2.14
C SER A 43 -4.46 -6.26 -1.52
N ALA A 44 -3.49 -5.35 -1.69
CA ALA A 44 -2.17 -5.50 -1.09
C ALA A 44 -2.23 -5.42 0.45
N VAL A 45 -3.07 -4.54 0.98
CA VAL A 45 -3.32 -4.43 2.43
C VAL A 45 -4.01 -5.68 2.96
N GLU A 46 -5.04 -6.19 2.28
CA GLU A 46 -5.72 -7.42 2.69
C GLU A 46 -4.77 -8.62 2.74
N LYS A 47 -3.89 -8.75 1.73
CA LYS A 47 -2.85 -9.77 1.71
C LYS A 47 -1.90 -9.62 2.92
N ALA A 48 -1.36 -8.43 3.15
CA ALA A 48 -0.46 -8.17 4.27
C ALA A 48 -1.14 -8.42 5.62
N LEU A 49 -2.39 -7.97 5.80
CA LEU A 49 -3.19 -8.19 7.00
C LEU A 49 -3.36 -9.70 7.27
N LYS A 50 -3.67 -10.48 6.24
CA LYS A 50 -3.80 -11.93 6.36
C LYS A 50 -2.47 -12.55 6.81
N GLU A 51 -1.37 -12.22 6.14
CA GLU A 51 -0.04 -12.75 6.48
C GLU A 51 0.39 -12.41 7.91
N ILE A 52 0.15 -11.17 8.36
CA ILE A 52 0.45 -10.73 9.73
C ILE A 52 -0.41 -11.50 10.74
N THR A 53 -1.70 -11.64 10.46
CA THR A 53 -2.66 -12.32 11.34
C THR A 53 -2.38 -13.82 11.44
N ASP A 54 -2.02 -14.47 10.33
CA ASP A 54 -1.66 -15.89 10.28
C ASP A 54 -0.42 -16.19 11.17
N ARG A 55 0.46 -15.20 11.37
CA ARG A 55 1.60 -15.29 12.30
C ARG A 55 1.23 -14.96 13.75
N GLY A 56 -0.05 -14.73 14.06
CA GLY A 56 -0.54 -14.37 15.40
C GLY A 56 -0.25 -12.93 15.83
N ASN A 57 0.12 -12.05 14.89
CA ASN A 57 0.48 -10.67 15.18
C ASN A 57 -0.67 -9.70 14.87
N ARG A 58 -0.55 -8.46 15.36
CA ARG A 58 -1.48 -7.35 15.05
C ARG A 58 -0.82 -6.39 14.08
N ALA A 59 -1.55 -6.01 13.04
CA ALA A 59 -1.09 -5.02 12.08
C ALA A 59 -1.29 -3.59 12.60
N VAL A 60 -0.38 -2.70 12.23
CA VAL A 60 -0.50 -1.25 12.41
C VAL A 60 -0.42 -0.60 11.03
N LEU A 61 -1.45 0.14 10.66
CA LEU A 61 -1.46 0.90 9.41
C LEU A 61 -0.82 2.28 9.65
N VAL A 62 0.30 2.55 8.99
CA VAL A 62 1.09 3.78 9.15
C VAL A 62 1.11 4.58 7.84
N GLY A 63 0.93 5.89 7.94
CA GLY A 63 0.96 6.79 6.79
C GLY A 63 -0.26 6.67 5.86
N GLY A 64 -0.03 6.82 4.56
CA GLY A 64 -1.09 6.89 3.56
C GLY A 64 -1.78 8.25 3.50
N THR A 65 -2.52 8.48 2.41
CA THR A 65 -3.43 9.65 2.35
C THR A 65 -4.75 9.30 3.04
N GLY A 66 -5.55 10.31 3.39
CA GLY A 66 -6.87 10.08 4.01
C GLY A 66 -7.75 9.10 3.22
N LEU A 67 -7.69 9.15 1.87
CA LEU A 67 -8.40 8.22 1.00
C LEU A 67 -7.91 6.77 1.18
N HIS A 68 -6.61 6.53 1.27
CA HIS A 68 -6.04 5.18 1.42
C HIS A 68 -6.40 4.58 2.77
N VAL A 69 -6.27 5.36 3.84
CA VAL A 69 -6.66 4.92 5.19
C VAL A 69 -8.15 4.56 5.22
N ARG A 70 -8.99 5.45 4.66
CA ARG A 70 -10.44 5.24 4.64
C ARG A 70 -10.84 4.04 3.79
N ALA A 71 -10.19 3.82 2.65
CA ALA A 71 -10.43 2.65 1.81
C ALA A 71 -10.27 1.34 2.59
N VAL A 72 -9.30 1.25 3.48
CA VAL A 72 -9.05 0.06 4.31
C VAL A 72 -9.98 0.01 5.52
N VAL A 73 -10.02 1.09 6.31
CA VAL A 73 -10.74 1.10 7.60
C VAL A 73 -12.24 1.03 7.42
N ASP A 74 -12.78 1.81 6.48
CA ASP A 74 -14.22 1.87 6.20
C ASP A 74 -14.65 0.83 5.16
N ARG A 75 -13.71 0.06 4.60
CA ARG A 75 -13.95 -0.95 3.54
C ARG A 75 -14.72 -0.35 2.36
N LEU A 76 -14.20 0.75 1.82
CA LEU A 76 -14.86 1.45 0.72
C LEU A 76 -15.02 0.51 -0.49
N GLU A 77 -16.21 0.51 -1.07
CA GLU A 77 -16.44 -0.06 -2.39
C GLU A 77 -15.89 0.92 -3.44
N ILE A 78 -14.89 0.48 -4.20
CA ILE A 78 -14.26 1.33 -5.20
C ILE A 78 -14.95 1.13 -6.54
N PRO A 79 -15.48 2.19 -7.17
CA PRO A 79 -16.13 2.08 -8.46
C PRO A 79 -15.16 1.63 -9.55
N PRO A 80 -15.64 0.94 -10.61
CA PRO A 80 -14.80 0.53 -11.71
C PRO A 80 -14.27 1.74 -12.48
N ARG A 81 -13.15 1.55 -13.19
CA ARG A 81 -12.57 2.58 -14.05
C ARG A 81 -13.28 2.60 -15.40
N PHE A 82 -13.97 3.71 -15.71
CA PHE A 82 -14.69 3.88 -16.97
C PHE A 82 -13.79 4.49 -18.06
N LEU A 83 -12.89 3.68 -18.61
CA LEU A 83 -11.95 4.15 -19.65
C LEU A 83 -12.66 4.62 -20.93
N SER A 84 -13.83 4.06 -21.22
CA SER A 84 -14.64 4.39 -22.41
C SER A 84 -15.24 5.80 -22.42
N ILE A 85 -15.11 6.58 -21.33
CA ILE A 85 -15.68 7.92 -21.19
C ILE A 85 -14.58 9.01 -21.34
N ARG A 86 -13.35 8.62 -21.67
CA ARG A 86 -12.19 9.54 -21.75
C ARG A 86 -11.95 10.16 -23.14
N ASP A 87 -12.83 9.89 -24.11
CA ASP A 87 -12.84 10.50 -25.47
C ASP A 87 -13.98 11.52 -25.60
#